data_AF-A0A2S8R8P3-F1
#
_entry.id   AF-A0A2S8R8P3-F1
#
_cell.length_a   1.000
_cell.length_b   1.000
_cell.length_c   1.000
_cell.angle_alpha   90.00
_cell.angle_beta   90.00
_cell.angle_gamma   90.00
#
_symmetry.space_group_name_H-M   'P 1'
#
loop_
_entity.id
_entity.type
_entity.pdbx_description
1 polymer ?
#
loop_
_entity_poly.entity_id
_entity_poly.type
_entity_poly.pdbx_seq_one_letter_code
_entity_poly.pdbx_strand_id
1 'polypeptide(L)'
;MDVLYHHIPNFCLPGFINAVNHIFEYIYNLFYRKGSINSVINQLNLKNNVQFSRQILYHYRKKFIKNLNTIQSGLRQIIHKVKLPDETLGNTEKARNVLAIVVREFPNIQLFSQKYYQATAKTFLETSNNVFVL
;
A
#
# COMPACT_ATOMS: atom_id res chain seq x y z
N MET A 1 21.06 -0.80 17.20
CA MET A 1 21.21 -1.42 15.86
C MET A 1 19.82 -1.88 15.44
N ASP A 2 19.06 -1.02 14.77
CA ASP A 2 17.69 -1.31 14.33
C ASP A 2 17.63 -1.29 12.80
N VAL A 3 17.86 -2.45 12.18
CA VAL A 3 17.86 -2.58 10.70
C VAL A 3 16.51 -3.10 10.17
N LEU A 4 15.49 -3.29 11.01
CA LEU A 4 14.25 -3.98 10.62
C LEU A 4 13.07 -3.07 10.19
N TYR A 5 13.19 -1.74 10.30
CA TYR A 5 12.09 -0.82 9.99
C TYR A 5 12.03 -0.32 8.53
N HIS A 6 12.95 -0.70 7.64
CA HIS A 6 13.07 -0.11 6.30
C HIS A 6 12.34 -0.84 5.16
N HIS A 7 11.47 -1.82 5.45
CA HIS A 7 10.95 -2.77 4.44
C HIS A 7 9.50 -2.55 4.02
N ILE A 8 9.00 -1.35 4.24
CA ILE A 8 7.60 -1.04 4.11
C ILE A 8 7.44 -0.01 2.97
N PRO A 9 6.46 -0.14 2.05
CA PRO A 9 6.21 0.90 1.06
C PRO A 9 6.05 2.24 1.76
N ASN A 10 6.53 3.36 1.21
CA ASN A 10 6.52 4.67 1.90
C ASN A 10 5.15 5.06 2.52
N PHE A 11 4.02 4.56 2.00
CA PHE A 11 2.70 4.77 2.59
C PHE A 11 2.41 3.91 3.84
N CYS A 12 3.35 3.11 4.33
CA CYS A 12 3.27 2.29 5.54
C CYS A 12 4.48 2.55 6.49
N LEU A 13 5.36 3.52 6.20
CA LEU A 13 6.49 3.98 7.05
C LEU A 13 6.12 5.20 7.93
N PRO A 14 7.00 5.61 8.88
CA PRO A 14 6.79 5.65 10.33
C PRO A 14 5.55 6.45 10.77
N GLY A 15 4.93 6.02 11.87
CA GLY A 15 3.60 6.44 12.32
C GLY A 15 2.50 5.40 12.08
N PHE A 16 2.89 4.20 11.63
CA PHE A 16 2.03 3.03 11.52
C PHE A 16 2.31 2.10 12.69
N ILE A 17 1.33 1.91 13.58
CA ILE A 17 1.40 1.01 14.73
C ILE A 17 1.24 -0.45 14.28
N ASN A 18 0.69 -0.68 13.07
CA ASN A 18 0.17 -1.97 12.63
C ASN A 18 0.93 -2.51 11.42
N ALA A 19 1.02 -3.85 11.31
CA ALA A 19 1.73 -4.52 10.24
C ALA A 19 1.10 -4.30 8.84
N VAL A 20 1.93 -4.37 7.79
CA VAL A 20 1.56 -4.06 6.39
C VAL A 20 0.39 -4.91 5.91
N ASN A 21 0.36 -6.18 6.28
CA ASN A 21 -0.75 -7.08 5.98
C ASN A 21 -2.08 -6.59 6.55
N HIS A 22 -2.10 -6.12 7.81
CA HIS A 22 -3.30 -5.57 8.42
C HIS A 22 -3.71 -4.26 7.73
N ILE A 23 -2.77 -3.37 7.41
CA ILE A 23 -3.10 -2.12 6.71
C ILE A 23 -3.77 -2.40 5.36
N PHE A 24 -3.20 -3.30 4.56
CA PHE A 24 -3.75 -3.67 3.26
C PHE A 24 -5.11 -4.34 3.37
N GLU A 25 -5.25 -5.31 4.27
CA GLU A 25 -6.52 -6.02 4.48
C GLU A 25 -7.63 -5.05 4.91
N TYR A 26 -7.32 -4.12 5.82
CA TYR A 26 -8.31 -3.16 6.31
C TYR A 26 -8.70 -2.12 5.26
N ILE A 27 -7.74 -1.58 4.50
CA ILE A 27 -8.06 -0.64 3.42
C ILE A 27 -8.86 -1.34 2.31
N TYR A 28 -8.48 -2.57 1.95
CA TYR A 28 -9.22 -3.37 0.96
C TYR A 28 -10.68 -3.55 1.40
N ASN A 29 -10.90 -4.05 2.61
CA ASN A 29 -12.24 -4.25 3.14
C ASN A 29 -13.01 -2.93 3.31
N LEU A 30 -12.36 -1.79 3.53
CA LEU A 30 -13.03 -0.49 3.54
C LEU A 30 -13.65 -0.13 2.18
N PHE A 31 -12.93 -0.40 1.08
CA PHE A 31 -13.40 -0.12 -0.28
C PHE A 31 -14.44 -1.12 -0.77
N TYR A 32 -14.37 -2.38 -0.32
CA TYR A 32 -15.24 -3.47 -0.77
C TYR A 32 -16.27 -3.93 0.27
N ARG A 33 -16.45 -3.18 1.37
CA ARG A 33 -17.33 -3.57 2.48
C ARG A 33 -18.76 -3.86 2.01
N LYS A 34 -19.34 -4.89 2.60
CA LYS A 34 -20.80 -5.06 2.71
C LYS A 34 -21.19 -4.70 4.13
N GLY A 35 -21.98 -3.65 4.30
CA GLY A 35 -22.40 -3.16 5.63
C GLY A 35 -21.60 -1.96 6.16
N SER A 36 -21.69 -1.74 7.48
CA SER A 36 -21.12 -0.55 8.13
C SER A 36 -19.62 -0.67 8.36
N ILE A 37 -18.93 0.47 8.38
CA ILE A 37 -17.49 0.53 8.65
C ILE A 37 -17.16 -0.05 10.04
N ASN A 38 -18.03 0.15 11.03
CA ASN A 38 -17.81 -0.40 12.38
C ASN A 38 -17.89 -1.92 12.40
N SER A 39 -18.85 -2.49 11.66
CA SER A 39 -18.97 -3.95 11.56
C SER A 39 -17.71 -4.57 10.96
N VAL A 40 -17.20 -3.98 9.86
CA VAL A 40 -15.95 -4.44 9.22
C VAL A 40 -14.76 -4.31 10.14
N ILE A 41 -14.60 -3.17 10.81
CA ILE A 41 -13.49 -2.96 11.76
C ILE A 41 -13.54 -3.99 12.89
N ASN A 42 -14.72 -4.20 13.49
CA ASN A 42 -14.87 -5.15 14.59
C ASN A 42 -14.52 -6.58 14.15
N GLN A 43 -15.01 -7.02 12.99
CA GLN A 43 -14.69 -8.33 12.45
C GLN A 43 -13.19 -8.51 12.21
N LEU A 44 -12.53 -7.52 11.61
CA LEU A 44 -11.10 -7.60 11.33
C LEU A 44 -10.25 -7.51 12.61
N ASN A 45 -10.67 -6.72 13.59
CA ASN A 45 -10.00 -6.61 14.89
C ASN A 45 -10.01 -7.96 15.62
N LEU A 46 -11.17 -8.63 15.63
CA LEU A 46 -11.32 -9.97 16.20
C LEU A 46 -10.46 -10.99 15.45
N LYS A 47 -10.49 -10.99 14.12
CA LYS A 47 -9.73 -11.92 13.27
C LYS A 47 -8.22 -11.80 13.50
N ASN A 48 -7.71 -10.57 13.58
CA ASN A 48 -6.27 -10.30 13.61
C ASN A 48 -5.72 -10.06 15.03
N ASN A 49 -6.57 -10.10 16.05
CA ASN A 49 -6.23 -9.75 17.43
C ASN A 49 -5.55 -8.37 17.54
N VAL A 50 -6.12 -7.35 16.88
CA VAL A 50 -5.62 -5.97 16.87
C VAL A 50 -6.71 -4.96 17.20
N GLN A 51 -6.33 -3.74 17.56
CA GLN A 51 -7.26 -2.64 17.82
C GLN A 51 -7.13 -1.54 16.76
N PHE A 52 -7.76 -1.74 15.60
CA PHE A 52 -7.92 -0.67 14.62
C PHE A 52 -9.11 0.21 14.99
N SER A 53 -8.89 1.52 15.07
CA SER A 53 -9.97 2.50 15.14
C SER A 53 -10.36 2.99 13.75
N ARG A 54 -11.55 3.60 13.66
CA ARG A 54 -12.02 4.23 12.42
C ARG A 54 -11.10 5.37 11.98
N GLN A 55 -10.55 6.12 12.93
CA GLN A 55 -9.61 7.22 12.66
C GLN A 55 -8.32 6.70 12.03
N ILE A 56 -7.76 5.62 12.58
CA ILE A 56 -6.56 4.97 12.03
C ILE A 56 -6.83 4.48 10.60
N LEU A 57 -7.97 3.83 10.38
CA LEU A 57 -8.36 3.36 9.05
C LEU A 57 -8.47 4.50 8.02
N TYR A 58 -9.10 5.62 8.40
CA TYR A 58 -9.17 6.78 7.52
C TYR A 58 -7.82 7.44 7.27
N HIS A 59 -6.95 7.48 8.28
CA HIS A 59 -5.58 7.96 8.12
C HIS A 59 -4.84 7.14 7.05
N TYR A 60 -4.95 5.81 7.11
CA TYR A 60 -4.31 4.92 6.15
C TYR A 60 -4.91 5.04 4.75
N ARG A 61 -6.23 5.14 4.63
CA ARG A 61 -6.88 5.43 3.34
C ARG A 61 -6.35 6.74 2.73
N LYS A 62 -6.26 7.82 3.52
CA LYS A 62 -5.77 9.12 3.05
C LYS A 62 -4.33 9.05 2.57
N LYS A 63 -3.45 8.38 3.33
CA LYS A 63 -2.05 8.16 2.93
C LYS A 63 -1.95 7.32 1.66
N PHE A 64 -2.73 6.25 1.53
CA PHE A 64 -2.74 5.41 0.33
C PHE A 64 -3.14 6.22 -0.91
N ILE A 65 -4.23 6.99 -0.82
CA ILE A 65 -4.70 7.87 -1.91
C ILE A 65 -3.63 8.92 -2.28
N LYS A 66 -2.99 9.54 -1.29
CA LYS A 66 -1.95 10.56 -1.52
C LYS A 66 -0.76 10.00 -2.32
N ASN A 67 -0.45 8.71 -2.17
CA ASN A 67 0.72 8.08 -2.76
C ASN A 67 0.40 7.26 -4.03
N LEU A 68 -0.79 7.39 -4.62
CA LEU A 68 -1.21 6.54 -5.75
C LEU A 68 -0.24 6.56 -6.92
N ASN A 69 0.26 7.73 -7.32
CA ASN A 69 1.18 7.85 -8.45
C ASN A 69 2.47 7.08 -8.20
N THR A 70 3.05 7.23 -7.00
CA THR A 70 4.25 6.49 -6.60
C THR A 70 4.01 4.98 -6.58
N ILE A 71 2.89 4.55 -5.99
CA ILE A 71 2.50 3.12 -5.93
C ILE A 71 2.35 2.55 -7.34
N GLN A 72 1.68 3.27 -8.23
CA GLN A 72 1.49 2.89 -9.62
C GLN A 72 2.80 2.80 -10.39
N SER A 73 3.72 3.74 -10.19
CA SER A 73 5.07 3.68 -10.77
C SER A 73 5.84 2.45 -10.29
N GLY A 74 5.81 2.15 -8.98
CA GLY A 74 6.45 0.93 -8.47
C GLY A 74 5.79 -0.35 -9.02
N LEU A 75 4.47 -0.37 -9.17
CA LEU A 75 3.75 -1.49 -9.81
C LEU A 75 4.21 -1.74 -11.25
N ARG A 76 4.44 -0.68 -12.05
CA ARG A 76 4.98 -0.80 -13.41
C ARG A 76 6.37 -1.44 -13.45
N GLN A 77 7.18 -1.23 -12.41
CA GLN A 77 8.52 -1.82 -12.32
C GLN A 77 8.50 -3.29 -11.92
N ILE A 78 7.54 -3.73 -11.10
CA ILE A 78 7.49 -5.10 -10.57
C ILE A 78 6.61 -6.06 -11.37
N ILE A 79 5.58 -5.56 -12.07
CA ILE A 79 4.67 -6.37 -12.88
C ILE A 79 4.80 -5.96 -14.34
N HIS A 80 5.31 -6.86 -15.17
CA HIS A 80 5.45 -6.63 -16.60
C HIS A 80 4.09 -6.39 -17.26
N LYS A 81 3.98 -5.32 -18.07
CA LYS A 81 2.76 -4.94 -18.80
C LYS A 81 1.50 -4.78 -17.90
N VAL A 82 1.67 -4.38 -16.65
CA VAL A 82 0.53 -4.11 -15.76
C VAL A 82 -0.41 -3.07 -16.37
N LYS A 83 -1.70 -3.40 -16.45
CA LYS A 83 -2.74 -2.44 -16.83
C LYS A 83 -3.16 -1.63 -15.61
N LEU A 84 -2.65 -0.41 -15.50
CA LEU A 84 -3.01 0.51 -14.43
C LEU A 84 -4.39 1.17 -14.68
N PRO A 85 -5.02 1.72 -13.62
CA PRO A 85 -6.28 2.43 -13.75
C PRO A 85 -6.15 3.67 -14.64
N ASP A 86 -7.23 3.98 -15.37
CA ASP A 86 -7.33 5.15 -16.24
C ASP A 86 -7.15 6.47 -15.46
N GLU A 87 -6.50 7.45 -16.07
CA GLU A 87 -6.22 8.75 -15.47
C GLU A 87 -7.47 9.63 -15.28
N THR A 88 -8.54 9.37 -16.03
CA THR A 88 -9.84 10.05 -15.89
C THR A 88 -10.61 9.63 -14.63
N LEU A 89 -10.25 8.51 -14.01
CA LEU A 89 -10.92 8.02 -12.81
C LEU A 89 -10.64 8.90 -11.58
N GLY A 90 -11.64 9.03 -10.72
CA GLY A 90 -11.47 9.67 -9.42
C GLY A 90 -10.50 8.91 -8.52
N ASN A 91 -9.78 9.62 -7.64
CA ASN A 91 -8.73 9.05 -6.79
C ASN A 91 -9.19 7.88 -5.91
N THR A 92 -10.44 7.90 -5.45
CA THR A 92 -11.01 6.77 -4.67
C THR A 92 -11.14 5.51 -5.52
N GLU A 93 -11.57 5.65 -6.77
CA GLU A 93 -11.72 4.53 -7.68
C GLU A 93 -10.37 4.00 -8.19
N LYS A 94 -9.43 4.90 -8.47
CA LYS A 94 -8.03 4.53 -8.73
C LYS A 94 -7.45 3.72 -7.57
N ALA A 95 -7.63 4.18 -6.33
CA ALA A 95 -7.13 3.47 -5.16
C ALA A 95 -7.72 2.07 -5.03
N ARG A 96 -9.03 1.93 -5.24
CA ARG A 96 -9.72 0.64 -5.24
C ARG A 96 -9.14 -0.31 -6.30
N ASN A 97 -8.91 0.17 -7.50
CA ASN A 97 -8.38 -0.63 -8.61
C ASN A 97 -6.90 -1.01 -8.40
N VAL A 98 -6.08 -0.09 -7.89
CA VAL A 98 -4.68 -0.38 -7.51
C VAL A 98 -4.62 -1.47 -6.45
N LEU A 99 -5.48 -1.42 -5.42
CA LEU A 99 -5.55 -2.47 -4.40
C LEU A 99 -5.96 -3.82 -4.97
N ALA A 100 -6.92 -3.85 -5.90
CA ALA A 100 -7.31 -5.09 -6.57
C ALA A 100 -6.15 -5.71 -7.36
N ILE A 101 -5.34 -4.89 -8.05
CA ILE A 101 -4.13 -5.35 -8.73
C ILE A 101 -3.17 -5.97 -7.72
N VAL A 102 -2.86 -5.27 -6.61
CA VAL A 102 -1.93 -5.78 -5.60
C VAL A 102 -2.39 -7.12 -5.03
N VAL A 103 -3.66 -7.24 -4.64
CA VAL A 103 -4.20 -8.49 -4.07
C VAL A 103 -4.22 -9.63 -5.09
N ARG A 104 -4.52 -9.34 -6.36
CA ARG A 104 -4.55 -10.36 -7.42
C ARG A 104 -3.15 -10.88 -7.76
N GLU A 105 -2.19 -9.98 -7.92
CA GLU A 105 -0.83 -10.33 -8.35
C GLU A 105 0.04 -10.83 -7.18
N PHE A 106 -0.31 -10.47 -5.94
CA PHE A 106 0.44 -10.82 -4.74
C PHE A 106 -0.48 -11.36 -3.62
N PRO A 107 -0.82 -12.66 -3.66
CA PRO A 107 -1.55 -13.31 -2.57
C PRO A 107 -0.83 -13.20 -1.21
N ASN A 108 0.51 -13.13 -1.23
CA ASN A 108 1.32 -12.79 -0.07
C ASN A 108 1.76 -11.32 -0.14
N ILE A 109 1.15 -10.49 0.71
CA ILE A 109 1.41 -9.05 0.75
C ILE A 109 2.82 -8.70 1.24
N GLN A 110 3.46 -9.59 2.01
CA GLN A 110 4.85 -9.43 2.43
C GLN A 110 5.78 -9.51 1.21
N LEU A 111 5.48 -10.41 0.28
CA LEU A 111 6.22 -10.54 -0.99
C LEU A 111 6.05 -9.30 -1.87
N PHE A 112 4.84 -8.73 -1.92
CA PHE A 112 4.62 -7.43 -2.58
C PHE A 112 5.52 -6.35 -1.97
N SER A 113 5.50 -6.21 -0.64
CA SER A 113 6.30 -5.23 0.10
C SER A 113 7.78 -5.33 -0.26
N GLN A 114 8.32 -6.55 -0.26
CA GLN A 114 9.72 -6.81 -0.58
C GLN A 114 10.07 -6.45 -2.04
N LYS A 115 9.29 -6.93 -3.02
CA LYS A 115 9.56 -6.67 -4.43
C LYS A 115 9.43 -5.19 -4.78
N TYR A 116 8.40 -4.53 -4.22
CA TYR A 116 8.18 -3.10 -4.39
C TYR A 116 9.37 -2.29 -3.87
N TYR A 117 9.88 -2.63 -2.68
CA TYR A 117 11.07 -1.99 -2.13
C TYR A 117 12.30 -2.19 -3.04
N GLN A 118 12.58 -3.43 -3.45
CA GLN A 118 13.74 -3.73 -4.30
C GLN A 118 13.72 -2.93 -5.62
N ALA A 119 12.57 -2.82 -6.27
CA ALA A 119 12.43 -2.07 -7.50
C ALA A 119 12.63 -0.55 -7.28
N THR A 120 11.94 0.00 -6.27
CA THR A 120 12.00 1.44 -6.00
C THR A 120 13.33 1.89 -5.41
N ALA A 121 13.96 1.12 -4.53
CA ALA A 121 15.27 1.41 -3.94
C ALA A 121 16.38 1.42 -5.00
N LYS A 122 16.32 0.50 -5.98
CA LYS A 122 17.22 0.52 -7.15
C LYS A 122 17.08 1.83 -7.92
N THR A 123 15.85 2.28 -8.19
CA THR A 123 15.60 3.57 -8.85
C THR A 123 16.12 4.76 -8.04
N PHE A 124 15.96 4.76 -6.70
CA PHE A 124 16.50 5.82 -5.84
C PHE A 124 18.02 5.89 -5.88
N LEU A 125 18.72 4.75 -5.80
CA LEU A 125 20.19 4.70 -5.87
C LEU A 125 20.71 5.11 -7.26
N GLU A 126 20.04 4.68 -8.34
CA GLU A 126 20.38 5.08 -9.71
C GLU A 126 20.15 6.58 -9.96
N THR A 127 19.10 7.16 -9.38
CA THR A 127 18.84 8.61 -9.50
C THR A 127 19.87 9.40 -8.69
N SER A 128 20.26 8.91 -7.51
CA SER A 128 21.26 9.56 -6.65
C SER A 128 22.65 9.58 -7.30
N ASN A 129 23.04 8.48 -7.96
CA ASN A 129 24.31 8.40 -8.67
C ASN A 129 24.35 9.26 -9.94
N ASN A 130 23.20 9.54 -10.56
CA ASN A 130 23.11 10.43 -11.72
C ASN A 130 23.08 11.93 -11.37
N VAL A 131 22.85 12.29 -10.10
CA VAL A 131 22.86 13.70 -9.65
C VAL A 131 24.30 14.18 -9.31
N PHE A 132 25.26 13.27 -9.16
CA PHE A 132 26.68 13.60 -8.95
C PHE A 132 27.51 13.66 -10.24
N VAL A 133 26.86 13.62 -11.41
CA VAL A 133 27.52 13.82 -12.71
C VAL A 133 26.84 14.99 -13.43
N LEU A 134 27.01 16.19 -12.89
CA LEU A 134 26.88 17.48 -13.60
C LEU A 134 27.91 18.46 -13.03
#